data_AF-A0A7L6BE24-F1
#
_entry.id   AF-A0A7L6BE24-F1
#
_cell.length_a   1.000
_cell.length_b   1.000
_cell.length_c   1.000
_cell.angle_alpha   90.00
_cell.angle_beta   90.00
_cell.angle_gamma   90.00
#
_symmetry.space_group_name_H-M   'P 1'
#
loop_
_entity.id
_entity.type
_entity.pdbx_description
1 polymer ?
#
loop_
_entity_poly.entity_id
_entity_poly.type
_entity_poly.pdbx_seq_one_letter_code
_entity_poly.pdbx_strand_id
1 'polypeptide(L)'
;MRTVRGITALVVGALLGVGLVGVPAQAAAVTNPRTRANTLTAMEGEAFAHAKYLAYGAEAARTGHDDIADLFRSTGDTELNEHFTEEAALIDFVGSDVADLRTSINGEWHEATVVYPGFARQARRDRCPRAARLFDELAADEARHATQFRLALYALTHPGSGVRVPTGEAVPPVPIVAGTPVCSGATQANLEATMRGEAFAYARYTLYARHARDGGRLRLAQLWENTAGQELGEHFSEAATLAGLVRTDADNLRDAIDGEVYEAGTMYPAFSRQAASVGEDAAADLFAEIAHDEAGHASAFLLALVDLQVGGGGDRAARGA
;
A
#
# COMPACT_ATOMS: atom_id res chain seq x y z
N MET A 1 -10.87 91.45 -11.46
CA MET A 1 -9.90 91.65 -12.57
C MET A 1 -8.49 91.37 -12.07
N ARG A 2 -7.74 90.53 -12.80
CA ARG A 2 -6.27 90.39 -12.86
C ARG A 2 -5.50 89.79 -11.66
N THR A 3 -5.30 88.47 -11.77
CA THR A 3 -4.01 87.72 -11.77
C THR A 3 -2.73 88.37 -11.22
N VAL A 4 -2.03 87.61 -10.37
CA VAL A 4 -0.55 87.57 -10.30
C VAL A 4 -0.09 86.11 -10.28
N ARG A 5 0.98 85.86 -11.06
CA ARG A 5 1.71 84.60 -11.26
C ARG A 5 2.69 84.29 -10.11
N GLY A 6 3.03 83.01 -9.96
CA GLY A 6 4.40 82.58 -9.67
C GLY A 6 4.55 81.42 -8.69
N ILE A 7 5.66 80.68 -8.85
CA ILE A 7 6.24 79.61 -8.00
C ILE A 7 5.88 78.19 -8.48
N THR A 8 6.74 77.19 -8.59
CA THR A 8 8.20 76.99 -8.71
C THR A 8 8.35 75.51 -9.09
N ALA A 9 9.37 75.16 -9.86
CA ALA A 9 9.65 73.80 -10.32
C ALA A 9 9.85 72.79 -9.17
N LEU A 10 9.38 71.56 -9.35
CA LEU A 10 9.94 70.39 -8.68
C LEU A 10 10.05 69.19 -9.66
N VAL A 11 11.31 68.91 -9.99
CA VAL A 11 11.97 67.69 -10.44
C VAL A 11 11.09 66.45 -10.67
N VAL A 12 11.14 65.97 -11.91
CA VAL A 12 10.78 64.62 -12.34
C VAL A 12 11.83 63.63 -11.81
N GLY A 13 11.44 62.77 -10.87
CA GLY A 13 12.20 61.58 -10.48
C GLY A 13 11.51 60.35 -11.03
N ALA A 14 12.08 59.77 -12.10
CA ALA A 14 11.68 58.45 -12.60
C ALA A 14 12.24 57.36 -11.67
N LEU A 15 11.36 56.59 -11.05
CA LEU A 15 11.69 55.28 -10.48
C LEU A 15 10.88 54.22 -11.22
N LEU A 16 11.59 53.46 -12.05
CA LEU A 16 11.14 52.25 -12.72
C LEU A 16 10.78 51.21 -11.66
N GLY A 17 9.50 51.10 -11.33
CA GLY A 17 8.96 49.94 -10.63
C GLY A 17 8.89 48.77 -11.60
N VAL A 18 9.88 47.89 -11.58
CA VAL A 18 9.80 46.56 -12.21
C VAL A 18 8.77 45.77 -11.42
N GLY A 19 7.53 45.71 -11.93
CA GLY A 19 6.51 44.81 -11.41
C GLY A 19 6.95 43.38 -11.61
N LEU A 20 7.32 42.70 -10.52
CA LEU A 20 7.36 41.24 -10.48
C LEU A 20 5.93 40.75 -10.69
N VAL A 21 5.64 40.39 -11.94
CA VAL A 21 4.42 39.66 -12.28
C VAL A 21 4.57 38.29 -11.64
N GLY A 22 3.95 38.11 -10.47
CA GLY A 22 3.80 36.78 -9.89
C GLY A 22 3.01 35.93 -10.86
N VAL A 23 3.66 34.92 -11.44
CA VAL A 23 2.96 33.86 -12.18
C VAL A 23 2.05 33.19 -11.14
N PRO A 24 0.72 33.15 -11.35
CA PRO A 24 -0.14 32.43 -10.43
C PRO A 24 0.28 30.96 -10.45
N ALA A 25 0.56 30.39 -9.28
CA ALA A 25 0.75 28.94 -9.16
C ALA A 25 -0.49 28.27 -9.77
N GLN A 26 -0.28 27.53 -10.86
CA GLN A 26 -1.33 26.71 -11.45
C GLN A 26 -1.79 25.76 -10.34
N ALA A 27 -3.06 25.85 -9.92
CA ALA A 27 -3.64 24.84 -9.05
C ALA A 27 -3.42 23.48 -9.73
N ALA A 28 -2.85 22.51 -9.00
CA ALA A 28 -2.67 21.16 -9.52
C ALA A 28 -4.00 20.69 -10.12
N ALA A 29 -3.98 20.26 -11.37
CA ALA A 29 -5.18 19.76 -12.02
C ALA A 29 -5.63 18.50 -11.27
N VAL A 30 -6.90 18.45 -10.86
CA VAL A 30 -7.48 17.26 -10.23
C VAL A 30 -7.38 16.11 -11.22
N THR A 31 -6.74 15.00 -10.80
CA THR A 31 -6.58 13.79 -11.63
C THR A 31 -7.93 13.31 -12.14
N ASN A 32 -7.97 12.89 -13.40
CA ASN A 32 -9.15 12.34 -14.06
C ASN A 32 -9.73 11.20 -13.21
N PRO A 33 -11.06 11.13 -13.01
CA PRO A 33 -11.67 10.08 -12.18
C PRO A 33 -11.33 8.65 -12.61
N ARG A 34 -11.16 8.40 -13.92
CA ARG A 34 -10.76 7.09 -14.43
C ARG A 34 -9.32 6.78 -14.09
N THR A 35 -8.41 7.72 -14.35
CA THR A 35 -6.99 7.56 -14.01
C THR A 35 -6.82 7.35 -12.51
N ARG A 36 -7.49 8.17 -11.68
CA ARG A 36 -7.49 7.98 -10.24
C ARG A 36 -7.97 6.59 -9.82
N ALA A 37 -9.04 6.09 -10.45
CA ALA A 37 -9.54 4.75 -10.16
C ALA A 37 -8.54 3.66 -10.56
N ASN A 38 -7.89 3.80 -11.72
CA ASN A 38 -6.84 2.89 -12.17
C ASN A 38 -5.64 2.90 -11.22
N THR A 39 -5.17 4.09 -10.82
CA THR A 39 -4.08 4.23 -9.84
C THR A 39 -4.43 3.57 -8.53
N LEU A 40 -5.66 3.74 -8.02
CA LEU A 40 -6.08 3.03 -6.81
C LEU A 40 -6.09 1.50 -6.98
N THR A 41 -6.51 1.00 -8.14
CA THR A 41 -6.46 -0.43 -8.47
C THR A 41 -5.01 -0.95 -8.53
N ALA A 42 -4.11 -0.18 -9.13
CA ALA A 42 -2.70 -0.54 -9.21
C ALA A 42 -2.06 -0.56 -7.82
N MET A 43 -2.29 0.49 -7.01
CA MET A 43 -1.81 0.54 -5.62
C MET A 43 -2.30 -0.64 -4.76
N GLU A 44 -3.54 -1.10 -4.95
CA GLU A 44 -4.04 -2.32 -4.28
C GLU A 44 -3.30 -3.58 -4.74
N GLY A 45 -2.90 -3.64 -6.02
CA GLY A 45 -2.04 -4.67 -6.60
C GLY A 45 -0.64 -4.65 -5.99
N GLU A 46 0.04 -3.50 -6.03
CA GLU A 46 1.40 -3.29 -5.51
C GLU A 46 1.51 -3.66 -4.03
N ALA A 47 0.54 -3.21 -3.22
CA ALA A 47 0.53 -3.54 -1.80
C ALA A 47 0.38 -5.05 -1.56
N PHE A 48 -0.47 -5.71 -2.33
CA PHE A 48 -0.66 -7.16 -2.23
C PHE A 48 0.53 -7.95 -2.77
N ALA A 49 1.17 -7.50 -3.85
CA ALA A 49 2.40 -8.07 -4.40
C ALA A 49 3.53 -7.99 -3.37
N HIS A 50 3.75 -6.83 -2.77
CA HIS A 50 4.69 -6.64 -1.66
C HIS A 50 4.47 -7.67 -0.54
N ALA A 51 3.25 -7.73 0.01
CA ALA A 51 2.93 -8.62 1.12
C ALA A 51 3.12 -10.11 0.76
N LYS A 52 2.73 -10.48 -0.46
CA LYS A 52 2.89 -11.83 -1.01
C LYS A 52 4.36 -12.20 -1.18
N TYR A 53 5.19 -11.30 -1.70
CA TYR A 53 6.61 -11.55 -1.92
C TYR A 53 7.40 -11.63 -0.60
N LEU A 54 7.04 -10.85 0.42
CA LEU A 54 7.59 -11.08 1.76
C LEU A 54 7.28 -12.49 2.29
N ALA A 55 6.05 -12.96 2.10
CA ALA A 55 5.65 -14.31 2.51
C ALA A 55 6.38 -15.40 1.72
N TYR A 56 6.52 -15.23 0.40
CA TYR A 56 7.24 -16.17 -0.47
C TYR A 56 8.73 -16.21 -0.18
N GLY A 57 9.35 -15.04 0.05
CA GLY A 57 10.75 -14.95 0.44
C GLY A 57 11.02 -15.59 1.81
N ALA A 58 10.10 -15.43 2.78
CA ALA A 58 10.22 -16.09 4.07
C ALA A 58 10.16 -17.64 3.95
N GLU A 59 9.31 -18.17 3.07
CA GLU A 59 9.27 -19.60 2.78
C GLU A 59 10.54 -20.09 2.11
N ALA A 60 11.04 -19.37 1.09
CA ALA A 60 12.28 -19.70 0.40
C ALA A 60 13.49 -19.73 1.37
N ALA A 61 13.57 -18.77 2.29
CA ALA A 61 14.59 -18.78 3.34
C ALA A 61 14.44 -20.01 4.27
N ARG A 62 13.20 -20.36 4.61
CA ARG A 62 12.90 -21.53 5.44
C ARG A 62 13.25 -22.85 4.77
N THR A 63 13.17 -22.94 3.44
CA THR A 63 13.51 -24.12 2.64
C THR A 63 14.97 -24.14 2.18
N GLY A 64 15.75 -23.10 2.49
CA GLY A 64 17.19 -23.02 2.22
C GLY A 64 17.53 -22.49 0.82
N HIS A 65 16.61 -21.77 0.19
CA HIS A 65 16.79 -21.10 -1.09
C HIS A 65 17.02 -19.59 -0.90
N ASP A 66 18.13 -19.22 -0.25
CA ASP A 66 18.41 -17.84 0.14
C ASP A 66 18.43 -16.87 -1.04
N ASP A 67 18.93 -17.27 -2.21
CA ASP A 67 18.93 -16.43 -3.42
C ASP A 67 17.49 -16.12 -3.90
N ILE A 68 16.57 -17.08 -3.80
CA ILE A 68 15.15 -16.89 -4.12
C ILE A 68 14.49 -16.00 -3.06
N ALA A 69 14.87 -16.17 -1.79
CA ALA A 69 14.39 -15.35 -0.70
C ALA A 69 14.77 -13.88 -0.86
N ASP A 70 16.01 -13.62 -1.26
CA ASP A 70 16.53 -12.28 -1.51
C ASP A 70 15.85 -11.64 -2.71
N LEU A 71 15.64 -12.39 -3.80
CA LEU A 71 14.91 -11.91 -4.97
C LEU A 71 13.49 -11.48 -4.62
N PHE A 72 12.71 -12.33 -3.94
CA PHE A 72 11.36 -11.98 -3.52
C PHE A 72 11.35 -10.75 -2.61
N ARG A 73 12.30 -10.64 -1.67
CA ARG A 73 12.38 -9.49 -0.77
C ARG A 73 12.67 -8.21 -1.54
N SER A 74 13.65 -8.22 -2.44
CA SER A 74 14.00 -7.03 -3.22
C SER A 74 12.87 -6.58 -4.13
N THR A 75 12.19 -7.51 -4.79
CA THR A 75 11.04 -7.20 -5.64
C THR A 75 9.89 -6.63 -4.81
N GLY A 76 9.56 -7.28 -3.69
CA GLY A 76 8.57 -6.73 -2.75
C GLY A 76 8.92 -5.32 -2.26
N ASP A 77 10.20 -5.05 -1.98
CA ASP A 77 10.65 -3.71 -1.59
C ASP A 77 10.45 -2.67 -2.71
N THR A 78 10.63 -3.06 -3.98
CA THR A 78 10.31 -2.22 -5.15
C THR A 78 8.82 -1.90 -5.19
N GLU A 79 7.94 -2.90 -5.12
CA GLU A 79 6.47 -2.69 -5.21
C GLU A 79 5.98 -1.65 -4.20
N LEU A 80 6.47 -1.73 -2.96
CA LEU A 80 6.02 -0.83 -1.90
C LEU A 80 6.71 0.55 -1.93
N ASN A 81 8.02 0.58 -2.12
CA ASN A 81 8.79 1.81 -1.90
C ASN A 81 8.98 2.64 -3.17
N GLU A 82 8.74 2.05 -4.34
CA GLU A 82 8.77 2.71 -5.64
C GLU A 82 7.35 2.78 -6.21
N HIS A 83 6.81 1.70 -6.78
CA HIS A 83 5.54 1.69 -7.51
C HIS A 83 4.39 2.28 -6.68
N PHE A 84 4.07 1.68 -5.52
CA PHE A 84 2.99 2.16 -4.64
C PHE A 84 3.19 3.61 -4.20
N THR A 85 4.45 4.03 -3.98
CA THR A 85 4.76 5.38 -3.48
C THR A 85 4.60 6.43 -4.57
N GLU A 86 5.03 6.15 -5.80
CA GLU A 86 4.87 7.03 -6.95
C GLU A 86 3.41 7.13 -7.40
N GLU A 87 2.68 6.01 -7.38
CA GLU A 87 1.25 5.99 -7.63
C GLU A 87 0.46 6.75 -6.57
N ALA A 88 0.81 6.60 -5.29
CA ALA A 88 0.23 7.39 -4.22
C ALA A 88 0.46 8.89 -4.43
N ALA A 89 1.65 9.28 -4.90
CA ALA A 89 1.97 10.67 -5.22
C ALA A 89 1.16 11.19 -6.42
N LEU A 90 0.96 10.36 -7.46
CA LEU A 90 0.20 10.74 -8.67
C LEU A 90 -1.22 11.23 -8.37
N ILE A 91 -1.84 10.69 -7.32
CA ILE A 91 -3.23 10.98 -6.96
C ILE A 91 -3.37 11.75 -5.63
N ASP A 92 -2.29 12.36 -5.12
CA ASP A 92 -2.29 13.06 -3.84
C ASP A 92 -2.93 12.20 -2.73
N PHE A 93 -2.54 10.92 -2.65
CA PHE A 93 -3.17 9.93 -1.78
C PHE A 93 -3.00 10.27 -0.29
N VAL A 94 -1.81 10.73 0.08
CA VAL A 94 -1.48 11.16 1.44
C VAL A 94 -1.95 12.60 1.66
N GLY A 95 -2.87 12.79 2.59
CA GLY A 95 -3.44 14.09 2.91
C GLY A 95 -2.72 14.79 4.06
N SER A 96 -3.50 15.52 4.85
CA SER A 96 -3.02 16.01 6.16
C SER A 96 -3.27 14.94 7.23
N ASP A 97 -2.48 14.92 8.31
CA ASP A 97 -2.68 14.00 9.44
C ASP A 97 -4.15 13.92 9.92
N VAL A 98 -4.86 15.06 9.94
CA VAL A 98 -6.27 15.12 10.34
C VAL A 98 -7.20 14.48 9.30
N ALA A 99 -6.91 14.65 8.02
CA ALA A 99 -7.66 14.03 6.93
C ALA A 99 -7.42 12.52 6.91
N ASP A 100 -6.17 12.10 7.02
CA ASP A 100 -5.76 10.69 7.00
C ASP A 100 -6.38 9.94 8.18
N LEU A 101 -6.31 10.49 9.40
CA LEU A 101 -6.98 9.92 10.57
C LEU A 101 -8.49 9.78 10.37
N ARG A 102 -9.16 10.77 9.75
CA ARG A 102 -10.61 10.68 9.50
C ARG A 102 -10.92 9.56 8.51
N THR A 103 -10.13 9.42 7.45
CA THR A 103 -10.27 8.35 6.47
C THR A 103 -10.09 6.99 7.15
N SER A 104 -9.00 6.80 7.91
CA SER A 104 -8.71 5.55 8.61
C SER A 104 -9.79 5.21 9.63
N ILE A 105 -10.26 6.16 10.45
CA ILE A 105 -11.36 5.91 11.41
C ILE A 105 -12.61 5.35 10.72
N ASN A 106 -12.92 5.82 9.50
CA ASN A 106 -14.08 5.32 8.77
C ASN A 106 -13.85 3.93 8.19
N GLY A 107 -12.65 3.66 7.64
CA GLY A 107 -12.26 2.34 7.12
C GLY A 107 -12.30 1.27 8.21
N GLU A 108 -11.50 1.47 9.25
CA GLU A 108 -11.41 0.59 10.43
C GLU A 108 -12.77 0.31 11.06
N TRP A 109 -13.59 1.35 11.20
CA TRP A 109 -14.93 1.19 11.75
C TRP A 109 -15.86 0.40 10.82
N HIS A 110 -15.73 0.57 9.51
CA HIS A 110 -16.48 -0.20 8.53
C HIS A 110 -16.08 -1.68 8.56
N GLU A 111 -14.80 -1.98 8.67
CA GLU A 111 -14.29 -3.34 8.80
C GLU A 111 -14.78 -4.00 10.09
N ALA A 112 -14.60 -3.31 11.22
CA ALA A 112 -15.04 -3.75 12.54
C ALA A 112 -16.54 -4.07 12.63
N THR A 113 -17.39 -3.31 11.92
CA THR A 113 -18.84 -3.37 12.12
C THR A 113 -19.62 -4.01 10.97
N VAL A 114 -19.03 -4.05 9.76
CA VAL A 114 -19.71 -4.52 8.55
C VAL A 114 -18.95 -5.68 7.92
N VAL A 115 -17.70 -5.46 7.51
CA VAL A 115 -16.94 -6.41 6.68
C VAL A 115 -16.69 -7.69 7.46
N TYR A 116 -15.92 -7.62 8.54
CA TYR A 116 -15.50 -8.81 9.28
C TYR A 116 -16.64 -9.54 9.98
N PRO A 117 -17.62 -8.87 10.61
CA PRO A 117 -18.83 -9.54 11.07
C PRO A 117 -19.60 -10.26 9.95
N GLY A 118 -19.62 -9.70 8.74
CA GLY A 118 -20.19 -10.32 7.55
C GLY A 118 -19.45 -11.59 7.15
N PHE A 119 -18.12 -11.50 7.03
CA PHE A 119 -17.25 -12.61 6.68
C PHE A 119 -17.33 -13.73 7.73
N ALA A 120 -17.34 -13.40 9.03
CA ALA A 120 -17.53 -14.36 10.11
C ALA A 120 -18.86 -15.12 9.98
N ARG A 121 -19.96 -14.44 9.63
CA ARG A 121 -21.26 -15.11 9.40
C ARG A 121 -21.19 -16.04 8.19
N GLN A 122 -20.54 -15.63 7.11
CA GLN A 122 -20.36 -16.48 5.92
C GLN A 122 -19.53 -17.72 6.24
N ALA A 123 -18.41 -17.56 6.94
CA ALA A 123 -17.55 -18.66 7.38
C ALA A 123 -18.28 -19.68 8.26
N ARG A 124 -19.17 -19.22 9.16
CA ARG A 124 -20.05 -20.12 9.95
C ARG A 124 -21.02 -20.90 9.06
N ARG A 125 -21.60 -20.28 8.02
CA ARG A 125 -22.49 -20.94 7.06
C ARG A 125 -21.75 -22.01 6.25
N ASP A 126 -20.53 -21.69 5.83
CA ASP A 126 -19.66 -22.59 5.06
C ASP A 126 -18.98 -23.65 5.94
N ARG A 127 -19.28 -23.67 7.25
CA ARG A 127 -18.69 -24.59 8.24
C ARG A 127 -17.17 -24.52 8.29
N CYS A 128 -16.59 -23.33 8.12
CA CYS A 128 -15.16 -23.05 8.31
C CYS A 128 -14.92 -22.32 9.65
N PRO A 129 -14.91 -23.03 10.79
CA PRO A 129 -14.86 -22.38 12.11
C PRO A 129 -13.54 -21.66 12.41
N ARG A 130 -12.44 -21.97 11.71
CA ARG A 130 -11.16 -21.26 11.86
C ARG A 130 -11.26 -19.84 11.29
N ALA A 131 -11.71 -19.70 10.05
CA ALA A 131 -11.94 -18.40 9.43
C ALA A 131 -13.01 -17.58 10.17
N ALA A 132 -14.06 -18.24 10.68
CA ALA A 132 -15.06 -17.54 11.48
C ALA A 132 -14.48 -16.88 12.74
N ARG A 133 -13.52 -17.54 13.42
CA ARG A 133 -12.84 -16.97 14.57
C ARG A 133 -11.88 -15.85 14.18
N LEU A 134 -11.09 -16.07 13.13
CA LEU A 134 -10.20 -15.04 12.56
C LEU A 134 -10.99 -13.75 12.27
N PHE A 135 -12.13 -13.86 11.58
CA PHE A 135 -12.94 -12.68 11.27
C PHE A 135 -13.63 -12.07 12.51
N ASP A 136 -13.86 -12.82 13.60
CA ASP A 136 -14.34 -12.21 14.85
C ASP A 136 -13.20 -11.44 15.57
N GLU A 137 -11.97 -11.92 15.43
CA GLU A 137 -10.74 -11.33 15.97
C GLU A 137 -10.38 -10.03 15.24
N LEU A 138 -10.24 -10.06 13.91
CA LEU A 138 -9.99 -8.85 13.10
C LEU A 138 -11.06 -7.77 13.35
N ALA A 139 -12.34 -8.16 13.49
CA ALA A 139 -13.40 -7.20 13.84
C ALA A 139 -13.16 -6.49 15.19
N ALA A 140 -12.60 -7.18 16.18
CA ALA A 140 -12.26 -6.61 17.47
C ALA A 140 -11.00 -5.74 17.40
N ASP A 141 -10.09 -6.05 16.48
CA ASP A 141 -8.80 -5.40 16.32
C ASP A 141 -8.96 -4.07 15.60
N GLU A 142 -9.73 -4.05 14.49
CA GLU A 142 -10.09 -2.80 13.78
C GLU A 142 -10.91 -1.84 14.66
N ALA A 143 -11.72 -2.39 15.59
CA ALA A 143 -12.41 -1.56 16.57
C ALA A 143 -11.44 -0.85 17.52
N ARG A 144 -10.31 -1.49 17.86
CA ARG A 144 -9.22 -0.88 18.64
C ARG A 144 -8.46 0.14 17.81
N HIS A 145 -8.13 -0.16 16.54
CA HIS A 145 -7.51 0.79 15.62
C HIS A 145 -8.34 2.07 15.47
N ALA A 146 -9.63 1.95 15.15
CA ALA A 146 -10.56 3.08 15.06
C ALA A 146 -10.60 3.91 16.36
N THR A 147 -10.53 3.25 17.52
CA THR A 147 -10.51 3.92 18.83
C THR A 147 -9.22 4.71 19.04
N GLN A 148 -8.07 4.13 18.71
CA GLN A 148 -6.77 4.79 18.83
C GLN A 148 -6.64 5.97 17.86
N PHE A 149 -7.13 5.84 16.62
CA PHE A 149 -7.16 6.94 15.66
C PHE A 149 -8.10 8.06 16.09
N ARG A 150 -9.25 7.75 16.71
CA ARG A 150 -10.13 8.79 17.31
C ARG A 150 -9.41 9.57 18.42
N LEU A 151 -8.63 8.89 19.26
CA LEU A 151 -7.82 9.56 20.30
C LEU A 151 -6.71 10.43 19.70
N ALA A 152 -6.03 9.94 18.66
CA ALA A 152 -5.02 10.71 17.94
C ALA A 152 -5.63 11.97 17.30
N LEU A 153 -6.77 11.82 16.62
CA LEU A 153 -7.50 12.92 15.99
C LEU A 153 -7.92 13.96 17.03
N TYR A 154 -8.45 13.51 18.18
CA TYR A 154 -8.82 14.40 19.27
C TYR A 154 -7.61 15.18 19.80
N ALA A 155 -6.48 14.50 20.04
CA ALA A 155 -5.26 15.14 20.52
C ALA A 155 -4.73 16.22 19.55
N LEU A 156 -4.81 15.97 18.24
CA LEU A 156 -4.37 16.93 17.21
C LEU A 156 -5.32 18.13 17.06
N THR A 157 -6.62 17.93 17.23
CA THR A 157 -7.64 18.97 17.02
C THR A 157 -8.00 19.76 18.27
N HIS A 158 -7.60 19.27 19.45
CA HIS A 158 -7.86 19.92 20.74
C HIS A 158 -6.55 20.12 21.52
N PRO A 159 -5.65 21.01 21.05
CA PRO A 159 -4.41 21.31 21.75
C PRO A 159 -4.71 21.84 23.16
N GLY A 160 -3.96 21.36 24.15
CA GLY A 160 -4.17 21.71 25.57
C GLY A 160 -5.19 20.86 26.33
N SER A 161 -5.87 19.91 25.67
CA SER A 161 -6.80 18.97 26.33
C SER A 161 -6.14 17.97 27.28
N GLY A 162 -4.81 17.84 27.25
CA GLY A 162 -4.05 16.85 28.01
C GLY A 162 -4.07 15.44 27.43
N VAL A 163 -4.89 15.18 26.40
CA VAL A 163 -4.91 13.90 25.67
C VAL A 163 -3.66 13.80 24.80
N ARG A 164 -2.96 12.66 24.89
CA ARG A 164 -1.79 12.37 24.06
C ARG A 164 -2.17 11.39 22.96
N VAL A 165 -1.53 11.55 21.79
CA VAL A 165 -1.59 10.57 20.70
C VAL A 165 -1.12 9.21 21.25
N PRO A 166 -1.93 8.14 21.20
CA PRO A 166 -1.48 6.80 21.56
C PRO A 166 -0.40 6.34 20.58
N THR A 167 0.41 5.36 20.96
CA THR A 167 1.43 4.79 20.06
C THR A 167 1.00 3.47 19.45
N GLY A 168 -0.20 2.97 19.75
CA GLY A 168 -0.61 1.61 19.38
C GLY A 168 0.14 0.53 20.17
N GLU A 169 -0.15 -0.73 19.83
CA GLU A 169 0.53 -1.92 20.34
C GLU A 169 1.41 -2.51 19.23
N ALA A 170 2.66 -2.82 19.56
CA ALA A 170 3.52 -3.54 18.64
C ALA A 170 3.27 -5.04 18.83
N VAL A 171 2.78 -5.71 17.79
CA VAL A 171 2.52 -7.15 17.82
C VAL A 171 3.63 -7.89 17.06
N PRO A 172 4.17 -9.00 17.61
CA PRO A 172 5.11 -9.83 16.88
C PRO A 172 4.46 -10.45 15.64
N PRO A 173 5.13 -10.47 14.48
CA PRO A 173 4.55 -11.04 13.27
C PRO A 173 4.34 -12.56 13.42
N VAL A 174 3.19 -13.02 12.94
CA VAL A 174 2.80 -14.42 12.84
C VAL A 174 3.49 -15.04 11.61
N PRO A 175 4.31 -16.09 11.76
CA PRO A 175 4.93 -16.74 10.62
C PRO A 175 3.88 -17.39 9.70
N ILE A 176 3.99 -17.13 8.40
CA ILE A 176 3.20 -17.83 7.38
C ILE A 176 3.97 -19.09 6.99
N VAL A 177 3.28 -20.23 6.97
CA VAL A 177 3.86 -21.52 6.57
C VAL A 177 3.18 -22.06 5.34
N ALA A 178 3.94 -22.74 4.48
CA ALA A 178 3.38 -23.38 3.30
C ALA A 178 2.23 -24.34 3.66
N GLY A 179 1.13 -24.23 2.93
CA GLY A 179 -0.11 -24.94 3.25
C GLY A 179 -1.07 -25.06 2.09
N THR A 180 -2.23 -25.63 2.38
CA THR A 180 -3.36 -25.68 1.45
C THR A 180 -4.54 -24.92 2.05
N PRO A 181 -5.44 -24.36 1.23
CA PRO A 181 -6.60 -23.63 1.72
C PRO A 181 -7.41 -24.48 2.71
N VAL A 182 -7.73 -23.92 3.88
CA VAL A 182 -8.55 -24.61 4.89
C VAL A 182 -10.05 -24.41 4.68
N CYS A 183 -10.42 -23.40 3.89
CA CYS A 183 -11.79 -23.10 3.51
C CYS A 183 -11.95 -23.22 1.98
N SER A 184 -13.19 -23.14 1.49
CA SER A 184 -13.50 -23.11 0.06
C SER A 184 -14.68 -22.18 -0.22
N GLY A 185 -14.98 -21.94 -1.49
CA GLY A 185 -16.14 -21.15 -1.91
C GLY A 185 -16.06 -19.70 -1.41
N ALA A 186 -17.20 -19.16 -0.94
CA ALA A 186 -17.31 -17.77 -0.54
C ALA A 186 -16.37 -17.41 0.63
N THR A 187 -16.14 -18.32 1.56
CA THR A 187 -15.19 -18.06 2.66
C THR A 187 -13.74 -17.98 2.18
N GLN A 188 -13.34 -18.77 1.18
CA GLN A 188 -12.01 -18.64 0.58
C GLN A 188 -11.85 -17.28 -0.10
N ALA A 189 -12.85 -16.85 -0.88
CA ALA A 189 -12.85 -15.53 -1.50
C ALA A 189 -12.79 -14.39 -0.46
N ASN A 190 -13.43 -14.55 0.70
CA ASN A 190 -13.35 -13.59 1.79
C ASN A 190 -11.95 -13.54 2.43
N LEU A 191 -11.26 -14.68 2.56
CA LEU A 191 -9.86 -14.69 3.02
C LEU A 191 -8.94 -13.98 2.01
N GLU A 192 -9.15 -14.20 0.71
CA GLU A 192 -8.42 -13.49 -0.34
C GLU A 192 -8.68 -11.98 -0.32
N ALA A 193 -9.94 -11.58 -0.14
CA ALA A 193 -10.30 -10.17 0.00
C ALA A 193 -9.69 -9.54 1.27
N THR A 194 -9.64 -10.30 2.36
CA THR A 194 -8.99 -9.88 3.61
C THR A 194 -7.51 -9.61 3.36
N MET A 195 -6.78 -10.56 2.78
CA MET A 195 -5.35 -10.35 2.49
C MET A 195 -5.09 -9.11 1.62
N ARG A 196 -5.92 -8.84 0.61
CA ARG A 196 -5.79 -7.63 -0.22
C ARG A 196 -6.04 -6.35 0.58
N GLY A 197 -7.10 -6.33 1.40
CA GLY A 197 -7.44 -5.20 2.26
C GLY A 197 -6.33 -4.89 3.27
N GLU A 198 -5.86 -5.93 3.97
CA GLU A 198 -4.82 -5.82 5.00
C GLU A 198 -3.46 -5.39 4.43
N ALA A 199 -3.10 -5.92 3.26
CA ALA A 199 -1.89 -5.48 2.56
C ALA A 199 -1.97 -4.00 2.16
N PHE A 200 -3.13 -3.55 1.66
CA PHE A 200 -3.35 -2.15 1.30
C PHE A 200 -3.38 -1.23 2.52
N ALA A 201 -3.97 -1.67 3.64
CA ALA A 201 -3.96 -0.95 4.92
C ALA A 201 -2.53 -0.79 5.45
N TYR A 202 -1.73 -1.86 5.43
CA TYR A 202 -0.30 -1.82 5.76
C TYR A 202 0.46 -0.78 4.92
N ALA A 203 0.31 -0.83 3.59
CA ALA A 203 1.03 0.07 2.69
C ALA A 203 0.62 1.54 2.91
N ARG A 204 -0.69 1.79 3.05
CA ARG A 204 -1.25 3.11 3.40
C ARG A 204 -0.69 3.65 4.70
N TYR A 205 -0.74 2.87 5.78
CA TYR A 205 -0.28 3.30 7.10
C TYR A 205 1.23 3.49 7.14
N THR A 206 1.98 2.73 6.36
CA THR A 206 3.41 2.96 6.16
C THR A 206 3.68 4.33 5.51
N LEU A 207 2.91 4.75 4.50
CA LEU A 207 3.02 6.10 3.94
C LEU A 207 2.60 7.19 4.95
N TYR A 208 1.51 6.99 5.69
CA TYR A 208 1.06 7.94 6.72
C TYR A 208 2.08 8.09 7.85
N ALA A 209 2.75 6.99 8.23
CA ALA A 209 3.84 7.02 9.18
C ALA A 209 5.01 7.89 8.70
N ARG A 210 5.44 7.70 7.45
CA ARG A 210 6.48 8.51 6.80
C ARG A 210 6.09 9.99 6.81
N HIS A 211 4.89 10.32 6.37
CA HIS A 211 4.36 11.69 6.38
C HIS A 211 4.37 12.32 7.78
N ALA A 212 3.83 11.61 8.78
CA ALA A 212 3.80 12.08 10.15
C ALA A 212 5.22 12.28 10.73
N ARG A 213 6.17 11.42 10.37
CA ARG A 213 7.57 11.50 10.80
C ARG A 213 8.27 12.71 10.19
N ASP A 214 8.08 12.94 8.90
CA ASP A 214 8.63 14.11 8.19
C ASP A 214 8.05 15.42 8.73
N GLY A 215 6.77 15.40 9.15
CA GLY A 215 6.12 16.48 9.88
C GLY A 215 6.52 16.61 11.36
N GLY A 216 7.45 15.80 11.86
CA GLY A 216 7.94 15.83 13.25
C GLY A 216 6.96 15.25 14.28
N ARG A 217 5.88 14.59 13.87
CA ARG A 217 4.86 14.00 14.74
C ARG A 217 5.19 12.54 15.08
N LEU A 218 6.33 12.34 15.73
CA LEU A 218 6.89 11.00 16.00
C LEU A 218 5.94 10.03 16.72
N ARG A 219 5.06 10.52 17.62
CA ARG A 219 4.06 9.66 18.27
C ARG A 219 2.96 9.18 17.33
N LEU A 220 2.58 10.01 16.36
CA LEU A 220 1.61 9.64 15.34
C LEU A 220 2.24 8.69 14.33
N ALA A 221 3.49 8.93 13.94
CA ALA A 221 4.25 8.00 13.11
C ALA A 221 4.33 6.61 13.76
N GLN A 222 4.66 6.53 15.05
CA GLN A 222 4.70 5.25 15.78
C GLN A 222 3.33 4.56 15.84
N LEU A 223 2.23 5.33 15.98
CA LEU A 223 0.88 4.76 15.94
C LEU A 223 0.62 4.09 14.59
N TRP A 224 0.91 4.80 13.50
CA TRP A 224 0.76 4.25 12.16
C TRP A 224 1.64 3.02 11.92
N GLU A 225 2.90 3.04 12.36
CA GLU A 225 3.82 1.90 12.24
C GLU A 225 3.35 0.66 12.99
N ASN A 226 2.84 0.85 14.20
CA ASN A 226 2.33 -0.25 15.01
C ASN A 226 1.02 -0.82 14.46
N THR A 227 0.13 0.04 13.95
CA THR A 227 -1.08 -0.43 13.26
C THR A 227 -0.72 -1.16 11.97
N ALA A 228 0.12 -0.59 11.11
CA ALA A 228 0.61 -1.26 9.89
C ALA A 228 1.22 -2.63 10.22
N GLY A 229 2.04 -2.71 11.27
CA GLY A 229 2.63 -3.97 11.73
C GLY A 229 1.61 -5.03 12.12
N GLN A 230 0.45 -4.65 12.69
CA GLN A 230 -0.65 -5.57 12.95
C GLN A 230 -1.36 -6.00 11.66
N GLU A 231 -1.65 -5.07 10.74
CA GLU A 231 -2.33 -5.41 9.46
C GLU A 231 -1.54 -6.47 8.68
N LEU A 232 -0.22 -6.28 8.52
CA LEU A 232 0.60 -7.22 7.75
C LEU A 232 1.06 -8.42 8.60
N GLY A 233 1.54 -8.15 9.80
CA GLY A 233 2.18 -9.14 10.67
C GLY A 233 1.20 -10.12 11.30
N GLU A 234 -0.06 -9.73 11.49
CA GLU A 234 -1.07 -10.55 12.13
C GLU A 234 -2.24 -10.82 11.18
N HIS A 235 -3.01 -9.78 10.80
CA HIS A 235 -4.25 -9.96 10.04
C HIS A 235 -4.03 -10.64 8.68
N PHE A 236 -3.13 -10.09 7.86
CA PHE A 236 -2.72 -10.67 6.58
C PHE A 236 -2.14 -12.07 6.77
N SER A 237 -1.24 -12.24 7.75
CA SER A 237 -0.49 -13.47 7.93
C SER A 237 -1.38 -14.65 8.36
N GLU A 238 -2.34 -14.41 9.24
CA GLU A 238 -3.33 -15.42 9.62
C GLU A 238 -4.30 -15.73 8.48
N ALA A 239 -4.77 -14.71 7.75
CA ALA A 239 -5.61 -14.90 6.57
C ALA A 239 -4.87 -15.70 5.47
N ALA A 240 -3.62 -15.38 5.20
CA ALA A 240 -2.75 -16.06 4.25
C ALA A 240 -2.52 -17.53 4.60
N THR A 241 -2.34 -17.82 5.89
CA THR A 241 -2.21 -19.19 6.38
C THR A 241 -3.49 -19.99 6.15
N LEU A 242 -4.66 -19.40 6.41
CA LEU A 242 -5.94 -20.09 6.17
C LEU A 242 -6.27 -20.21 4.67
N ALA A 243 -5.88 -19.22 3.87
CA ALA A 243 -6.10 -19.19 2.43
C ALA A 243 -5.15 -20.14 1.67
N GLY A 244 -4.06 -20.60 2.29
CA GLY A 244 -3.03 -21.40 1.63
C GLY A 244 -2.23 -20.60 0.61
N LEU A 245 -1.96 -19.32 0.89
CA LEU A 245 -1.24 -18.41 0.00
C LEU A 245 0.15 -18.94 -0.38
N VAL A 246 0.91 -19.37 0.63
CA VAL A 246 2.27 -19.89 0.48
C VAL A 246 2.21 -21.38 0.16
N ARG A 247 2.89 -21.78 -0.91
CA ARG A 247 3.03 -23.17 -1.36
C ARG A 247 4.53 -23.51 -1.51
N THR A 248 4.89 -24.38 -2.45
CA THR A 248 6.30 -24.69 -2.74
C THR A 248 6.97 -23.49 -3.42
N ASP A 249 8.30 -23.37 -3.31
CA ASP A 249 9.04 -22.29 -3.98
C ASP A 249 8.78 -22.24 -5.49
N ALA A 250 8.65 -23.41 -6.12
CA ALA A 250 8.31 -23.49 -7.54
C ALA A 250 6.88 -23.01 -7.84
N ASP A 251 5.91 -23.22 -6.94
CA ASP A 251 4.54 -22.72 -7.11
C ASP A 251 4.46 -21.21 -6.85
N ASN A 252 5.18 -20.73 -5.83
CA ASN A 252 5.25 -19.32 -5.49
C ASN A 252 5.91 -18.51 -6.62
N LEU A 253 6.99 -19.01 -7.22
CA LEU A 253 7.63 -18.40 -8.39
C LEU A 253 6.72 -18.37 -9.61
N ARG A 254 5.94 -19.43 -9.87
CA ARG A 254 4.95 -19.42 -10.97
C ARG A 254 3.86 -18.39 -10.74
N ASP A 255 3.34 -18.31 -9.51
CA ASP A 255 2.33 -17.31 -9.13
C ASP A 255 2.84 -15.87 -9.31
N ALA A 256 4.09 -15.61 -8.91
CA ALA A 256 4.75 -14.34 -9.15
C ALA A 256 4.87 -14.04 -10.64
N ILE A 257 5.45 -14.94 -11.44
CA ILE A 257 5.58 -14.79 -12.90
C ILE A 257 4.23 -14.49 -13.56
N ASP A 258 3.17 -15.21 -13.19
CA ASP A 258 1.84 -15.01 -13.78
C ASP A 258 1.28 -13.60 -13.47
N GLY A 259 1.51 -13.09 -12.25
CA GLY A 259 1.16 -11.72 -11.85
C GLY A 259 1.95 -10.68 -12.64
N GLU A 260 3.28 -10.76 -12.56
CA GLU A 260 4.20 -9.82 -13.21
C GLU A 260 3.97 -9.73 -14.73
N VAL A 261 3.76 -10.86 -15.39
CA VAL A 261 3.47 -10.90 -16.84
C VAL A 261 2.13 -10.25 -17.15
N TYR A 262 1.12 -10.43 -16.31
CA TYR A 262 -0.17 -9.79 -16.48
C TYR A 262 -0.07 -8.28 -16.31
N GLU A 263 0.64 -7.81 -15.28
CA GLU A 263 0.83 -6.39 -15.00
C GLU A 263 1.64 -5.71 -16.12
N ALA A 264 2.80 -6.26 -16.46
CA ALA A 264 3.67 -5.79 -17.53
C ALA A 264 3.00 -5.78 -18.91
N GLY A 265 2.25 -6.84 -19.24
CA GLY A 265 1.73 -7.06 -20.59
C GLY A 265 0.31 -6.55 -20.82
N THR A 266 -0.48 -6.41 -19.75
CA THR A 266 -1.92 -6.16 -19.85
C THR A 266 -2.36 -4.97 -19.03
N MET A 267 -2.18 -4.99 -17.71
CA MET A 267 -2.77 -3.99 -16.81
C MET A 267 -2.15 -2.61 -17.02
N TYR A 268 -0.85 -2.47 -16.75
CA TYR A 268 -0.17 -1.19 -16.81
C TYR A 268 -0.17 -0.57 -18.22
N PRO A 269 0.05 -1.33 -19.31
CA PRO A 269 -0.13 -0.80 -20.67
C PRO A 269 -1.55 -0.30 -20.95
N ALA A 270 -2.58 -0.94 -20.38
CA ALA A 270 -3.95 -0.46 -20.53
C ALA A 270 -4.20 0.83 -19.75
N PHE A 271 -3.69 0.93 -18.53
CA PHE A 271 -3.77 2.15 -17.71
C PHE A 271 -3.03 3.31 -18.37
N SER A 272 -1.82 3.07 -18.87
CA SER A 272 -1.03 4.06 -19.61
C SER A 272 -1.80 4.63 -20.81
N ARG A 273 -2.36 3.77 -21.67
CA ARG A 273 -3.18 4.21 -22.82
C ARG A 273 -4.42 4.99 -22.39
N GLN A 274 -5.05 4.61 -21.28
CA GLN A 274 -6.25 5.29 -20.79
C GLN A 274 -5.91 6.69 -20.25
N ALA A 275 -4.82 6.85 -19.50
CA ALA A 275 -4.32 8.14 -19.05
C ALA A 275 -3.93 9.05 -20.23
N ALA A 276 -3.19 8.52 -21.20
CA ALA A 276 -2.83 9.25 -22.42
C ALA A 276 -4.07 9.72 -23.21
N SER A 277 -5.14 8.90 -23.25
CA SER A 277 -6.37 9.26 -23.97
C SER A 277 -7.12 10.48 -23.40
N VAL A 278 -6.81 10.86 -22.16
CA VAL A 278 -7.37 12.04 -21.48
C VAL A 278 -6.34 13.15 -21.28
N GLY A 279 -5.14 13.03 -21.85
CA GLY A 279 -4.07 14.02 -21.80
C GLY A 279 -3.31 14.07 -20.47
N GLU A 280 -3.32 12.98 -19.69
CA GLU A 280 -2.54 12.86 -18.46
C GLU A 280 -1.22 12.14 -18.73
N ASP A 281 -0.34 12.80 -19.46
CA ASP A 281 0.92 12.22 -19.96
C ASP A 281 1.81 11.72 -18.81
N ALA A 282 1.90 12.43 -17.68
CA ALA A 282 2.68 11.99 -16.52
C ALA A 282 2.17 10.68 -15.91
N ALA A 283 0.85 10.47 -15.86
CA ALA A 283 0.27 9.21 -15.41
C ALA A 283 0.52 8.10 -16.44
N ALA A 284 0.44 8.44 -17.73
CA ALA A 284 0.70 7.49 -18.81
C ALA A 284 2.16 7.01 -18.81
N ASP A 285 3.10 7.92 -18.56
CA ASP A 285 4.53 7.65 -18.47
C ASP A 285 4.83 6.79 -17.25
N LEU A 286 4.32 7.13 -16.06
CA LEU A 286 4.48 6.33 -14.85
C LEU A 286 3.99 4.89 -15.04
N PHE A 287 2.77 4.70 -15.56
CA PHE A 287 2.27 3.35 -15.84
C PHE A 287 3.10 2.60 -16.90
N ALA A 288 3.73 3.30 -17.85
CA ALA A 288 4.59 2.65 -18.84
C ALA A 288 5.96 2.26 -18.25
N GLU A 289 6.47 3.05 -17.31
CA GLU A 289 7.68 2.77 -16.53
C GLU A 289 7.49 1.55 -15.66
N ILE A 290 6.44 1.52 -14.83
CA ILE A 290 6.13 0.35 -13.98
C ILE A 290 5.95 -0.92 -14.83
N ALA A 291 5.26 -0.83 -15.99
CA ALA A 291 5.15 -1.97 -16.90
C ALA A 291 6.51 -2.55 -17.37
N HIS A 292 7.54 -1.70 -17.45
CA HIS A 292 8.90 -2.12 -17.79
C HIS A 292 9.56 -2.85 -16.63
N ASP A 293 9.38 -2.36 -15.41
CA ASP A 293 9.93 -2.95 -14.19
C ASP A 293 9.31 -4.33 -13.91
N GLU A 294 7.99 -4.48 -14.06
CA GLU A 294 7.33 -5.79 -13.92
C GLU A 294 7.80 -6.81 -14.96
N ALA A 295 8.15 -6.36 -16.17
CA ALA A 295 8.76 -7.25 -17.16
C ALA A 295 10.15 -7.74 -16.70
N GLY A 296 10.88 -6.89 -15.99
CA GLY A 296 12.12 -7.22 -15.30
C GLY A 296 11.92 -8.24 -14.18
N HIS A 297 10.94 -8.00 -13.30
CA HIS A 297 10.54 -8.91 -12.22
C HIS A 297 10.15 -10.29 -12.77
N ALA A 298 9.26 -10.35 -13.76
CA ALA A 298 8.86 -11.59 -14.44
C ALA A 298 10.07 -12.39 -14.96
N SER A 299 11.01 -11.68 -15.60
CA SER A 299 12.22 -12.29 -16.15
C SER A 299 13.13 -12.85 -15.05
N ALA A 300 13.30 -12.12 -13.95
CA ALA A 300 14.10 -12.55 -12.80
C ALA A 300 13.49 -13.79 -12.12
N PHE A 301 12.19 -13.79 -11.86
CA PHE A 301 11.51 -14.96 -11.29
C PHE A 301 11.53 -16.18 -12.22
N LEU A 302 11.42 -15.97 -13.53
CA LEU A 302 11.55 -17.06 -14.51
C LEU A 302 12.94 -17.70 -14.46
N LEU A 303 14.01 -16.90 -14.38
CA LEU A 303 15.37 -17.40 -14.25
C LEU A 303 15.53 -18.20 -12.94
N ALA A 304 15.05 -17.66 -11.83
CA ALA A 304 15.06 -18.36 -10.54
C ALA A 304 14.30 -19.70 -10.59
N LEU A 305 13.15 -19.75 -11.27
CA LEU A 305 12.38 -20.99 -11.44
C LEU A 305 13.12 -22.03 -12.29
N VAL A 306 13.78 -21.60 -13.37
CA VAL A 306 14.61 -22.47 -14.21
C VAL A 306 15.78 -23.02 -13.39
N ASP A 307 16.49 -22.16 -12.65
CA ASP A 307 17.62 -22.57 -11.82
C ASP A 307 17.19 -23.54 -10.71
N LEU A 308 16.04 -23.32 -10.07
CA LEU A 308 15.47 -24.24 -9.09
C LEU A 308 15.18 -25.62 -9.70
N GLN A 309 14.65 -25.67 -10.92
CA GLN A 309 14.28 -26.92 -11.59
C GLN A 309 15.48 -27.67 -12.19
N VAL A 310 16.45 -26.94 -12.75
CA VAL A 310 17.65 -27.51 -13.38
C VAL A 310 18.72 -27.83 -12.33
N GLY A 311 18.79 -27.04 -11.27
CA GLY A 311 19.77 -27.15 -10.18
C GLY A 311 19.48 -28.24 -9.14
N GLY A 312 18.27 -28.82 -9.07
CA GLY A 312 17.97 -29.84 -8.04
C GLY A 312 16.71 -30.71 -8.26
N GLY A 313 16.88 -31.91 -8.85
CA GLY A 313 15.79 -32.90 -8.95
C GLY A 313 16.17 -34.33 -9.32
N GLY A 314 17.46 -34.70 -9.28
CA GLY A 314 17.94 -36.07 -9.42
C GLY A 314 18.80 -36.49 -8.22
N ASP A 315 18.23 -37.31 -7.33
CA ASP A 315 18.97 -38.39 -6.67
C ASP A 315 20.05 -38.03 -5.61
N ARG A 316 19.73 -37.21 -4.60
CA ARG A 316 20.56 -37.11 -3.37
C ARG A 316 19.90 -37.58 -2.07
N ALA A 317 18.60 -37.88 -2.08
CA ALA A 317 17.91 -38.47 -0.92
C ALA A 317 17.79 -40.01 -0.96
N ALA A 318 18.18 -40.67 -2.08
CA ALA A 318 18.03 -42.13 -2.25
C ALA A 318 19.36 -42.93 -2.28
N ARG A 319 20.52 -42.30 -2.01
CA ARG A 319 21.84 -42.99 -1.99
C ARG A 319 22.57 -42.89 -0.65
N GLY A 320 21.81 -43.04 0.44
CA GLY A 320 22.34 -43.17 1.79
C GLY A 320 21.78 -44.40 2.50
N ALA A 321 21.94 -45.57 1.88
CA ALA A 321 21.78 -46.89 2.50
C ALA A 321 22.94 -47.79 2.04
#